data_AF-A0A2W1JH32-F1
#
_entry.id   AF-A0A2W1JH32-F1
#
_cell.length_a   1.000
_cell.length_b   1.000
_cell.length_c   1.000
_cell.angle_alpha   90.00
_cell.angle_beta   90.00
_cell.angle_gamma   90.00
#
_symmetry.space_group_name_H-M   'P 1'
#
loop_
_entity.id
_entity.type
_entity.pdbx_description
1 polymer ?
#
loop_
_entity_poly.entity_id
_entity_poly.type
_entity_poly.pdbx_seq_one_letter_code
_entity_poly.pdbx_strand_id
1 'polypeptide(L)'
;MGQLERLVLIAEDELTQYSTDARKRQKLRQKIGISVQTAERTKVKEDLIAEMPNNFFGKLIEEQRQAVALPFWGIAGLGLLFGISFRQPLDFMGPAICVPIAFNLQKWGWRLQAKRLVIQAIEEIEAEADKPAQDKS
;
A
#
# COMPACT_ATOMS: atom_id res chain seq x y z
N MET A 1 -17.76 7.06 3.35
CA MET A 1 -16.45 6.70 2.77
C MET A 1 -16.23 7.58 1.55
N GLY A 2 -15.11 8.29 1.48
CA GLY A 2 -14.78 9.15 0.34
C GLY A 2 -14.46 8.34 -0.93
N GLN A 3 -14.53 8.98 -2.09
CA GLN A 3 -14.19 8.37 -3.39
C GLN A 3 -12.74 7.87 -3.42
N LEU A 4 -11.81 8.64 -2.85
CA LEU A 4 -10.40 8.25 -2.67
C LEU A 4 -10.26 6.95 -1.89
N GLU A 5 -10.92 6.84 -0.73
CA GLU A 5 -10.81 5.65 0.12
C GLU A 5 -11.40 4.41 -0.56
N ARG A 6 -12.46 4.59 -1.36
CA ARG A 6 -13.02 3.51 -2.19
C ARG A 6 -12.00 3.01 -3.23
N LEU A 7 -11.27 3.92 -3.88
CA LEU A 7 -10.26 3.57 -4.88
C LEU A 7 -9.07 2.86 -4.25
N VAL A 8 -8.63 3.31 -3.07
CA VAL A 8 -7.57 2.64 -2.31
C VAL A 8 -8.00 1.23 -1.92
N LEU A 9 -9.23 1.03 -1.43
CA LEU A 9 -9.74 -0.31 -1.09
C LEU A 9 -9.78 -1.24 -2.31
N ILE A 10 -10.20 -0.74 -3.47
CA ILE A 10 -10.18 -1.53 -4.72
C ILE A 10 -8.73 -1.88 -5.08
N ALA A 11 -7.78 -0.96 -4.94
CA ALA A 11 -6.37 -1.23 -5.21
C ALA A 11 -5.76 -2.23 -4.21
N GLU A 12 -6.19 -2.21 -2.93
CA GLU A 12 -5.77 -3.20 -1.93
C GLU A 12 -6.23 -4.61 -2.31
N ASP A 13 -7.44 -4.76 -2.85
CA ASP A 13 -7.96 -6.03 -3.37
C ASP A 13 -7.11 -6.53 -4.55
N GLU A 14 -6.82 -5.65 -5.52
CA GLU A 14 -5.97 -5.95 -6.68
C GLU A 14 -4.55 -6.40 -6.27
N LEU A 15 -3.97 -5.81 -5.22
CA LEU A 15 -2.68 -6.20 -4.68
C LEU A 15 -2.67 -7.66 -4.17
N THR A 16 -3.79 -8.15 -3.63
CA THR A 16 -3.92 -9.55 -3.19
C THR A 16 -4.28 -10.49 -4.34
N GLN A 17 -5.07 -10.03 -5.30
CA GLN A 17 -5.68 -10.86 -6.32
C GLN A 17 -4.72 -11.25 -7.44
N TYR A 18 -3.81 -10.35 -7.81
CA TYR A 18 -2.88 -10.58 -8.93
C TYR A 18 -1.43 -10.59 -8.47
N SER A 19 -0.62 -11.48 -9.04
CA SER A 19 0.80 -11.60 -8.69
C SER A 19 1.69 -10.60 -9.41
N THR A 20 1.32 -10.19 -10.64
CA THR A 20 2.14 -9.31 -11.48
C THR A 20 1.64 -7.87 -11.46
N ASP A 21 2.56 -6.93 -11.32
CA ASP A 21 2.20 -5.50 -11.23
C ASP A 21 1.54 -4.97 -12.50
N ALA A 22 1.92 -5.49 -13.67
CA ALA A 22 1.26 -5.16 -14.93
C ALA A 22 -0.23 -5.55 -14.95
N ARG A 23 -0.58 -6.73 -14.44
CA ARG A 23 -1.98 -7.19 -14.35
C ARG A 23 -2.77 -6.35 -13.34
N LYS A 24 -2.19 -6.08 -12.17
CA LYS A 24 -2.79 -5.24 -11.13
C LYS A 24 -3.14 -3.86 -11.68
N ARG A 25 -2.16 -3.20 -12.33
CA ARG A 25 -2.36 -1.87 -12.95
C ARG A 25 -3.40 -1.90 -14.05
N GLN A 26 -3.33 -2.87 -14.96
CA GLN A 26 -4.28 -3.00 -16.06
C GLN A 26 -5.73 -3.14 -15.57
N LYS A 27 -5.95 -3.97 -14.55
CA LYS A 27 -7.29 -4.20 -13.99
C LYS A 27 -7.81 -3.01 -13.21
N LEU A 28 -6.95 -2.42 -12.38
CA LEU A 28 -7.29 -1.19 -11.66
C LEU A 28 -7.62 -0.05 -12.63
N ARG A 29 -6.84 0.09 -13.70
CA ARG A 29 -7.05 1.07 -14.77
C ARG A 29 -8.43 0.95 -15.42
N GLN A 30 -8.82 -0.28 -15.79
CA GLN A 30 -10.16 -0.53 -16.34
C GLN A 30 -11.26 -0.11 -15.36
N LYS A 31 -11.11 -0.45 -14.07
CA LYS A 31 -12.07 -0.08 -13.03
C LYS A 31 -12.16 1.45 -12.83
N ILE A 32 -11.03 2.15 -12.76
CA ILE A 32 -10.97 3.62 -12.62
C ILE A 32 -11.54 4.31 -13.86
N GLY A 33 -11.20 3.82 -15.06
CA GLY A 33 -11.65 4.36 -16.33
C GLY A 33 -13.18 4.40 -16.46
N ILE A 34 -13.86 3.40 -15.90
CA ILE A 34 -15.33 3.28 -15.92
C ILE A 34 -15.98 4.06 -14.76
N SER A 35 -15.34 4.12 -13.60
CA SER A 35 -15.97 4.61 -12.36
C SER A 35 -15.65 6.05 -11.97
N VAL A 36 -14.65 6.69 -12.58
CA VAL A 36 -14.17 8.04 -12.19
C VAL A 36 -14.06 8.94 -13.40
N GLN A 37 -14.62 10.15 -13.32
CA GLN A 37 -14.54 11.16 -14.38
C GLN A 37 -13.16 11.81 -14.41
N THR A 38 -12.70 12.28 -15.58
CA THR A 38 -11.35 12.86 -15.77
C THR A 38 -11.01 13.96 -14.77
N ALA A 39 -11.92 14.90 -14.49
CA ALA A 39 -11.69 15.98 -13.54
C ALA A 39 -11.53 15.50 -12.07
N GLU A 40 -12.12 14.36 -11.73
CA GLU A 40 -11.99 13.77 -10.40
C GLU A 40 -10.69 12.97 -10.24
N ARG A 41 -10.17 12.41 -11.35
CA ARG A 41 -8.90 11.67 -11.35
C ARG A 41 -7.74 12.56 -10.91
N THR A 42 -7.68 13.79 -11.44
CA THR A 42 -6.63 14.76 -11.08
C THR A 42 -6.71 15.15 -9.61
N LYS A 43 -7.90 15.41 -9.08
CA LYS A 43 -8.09 15.72 -7.64
C LYS A 43 -7.67 14.56 -6.75
N VAL A 44 -8.11 13.34 -7.06
CA VAL A 44 -7.74 12.14 -6.30
C VAL A 44 -6.24 11.91 -6.34
N LYS A 45 -5.59 12.13 -7.49
CA LYS A 45 -4.14 12.02 -7.64
C LYS A 45 -3.41 13.04 -6.77
N GLU A 46 -3.82 14.31 -6.79
CA GLU A 46 -3.25 15.37 -5.96
C GLU A 46 -3.41 15.07 -4.47
N ASP A 47 -4.60 14.65 -4.05
CA ASP A 47 -4.88 14.26 -2.66
C ASP A 47 -4.03 13.06 -2.23
N LEU A 48 -3.90 12.03 -3.09
CA LEU A 48 -3.08 10.85 -2.80
C LEU A 48 -1.59 11.19 -2.72
N ILE A 49 -1.09 12.08 -3.57
CA ILE A 49 0.29 12.55 -3.53
C ILE A 49 0.54 13.36 -2.26
N ALA A 50 -0.41 14.19 -1.83
CA ALA A 50 -0.31 14.96 -0.59
C ALA A 50 -0.31 14.05 0.66
N GLU A 51 -1.05 12.94 0.64
CA GLU A 51 -1.06 11.94 1.72
C GLU A 51 0.12 10.96 1.68
N MET A 52 0.88 10.92 0.57
CA MET A 52 2.02 10.01 0.44
C MET A 52 3.20 10.51 1.28
N PRO A 53 3.83 9.63 2.08
CA PRO A 53 4.99 10.01 2.86
C PRO A 53 6.20 10.24 1.93
N ASN A 54 6.70 11.47 1.86
CA ASN A 54 7.92 11.83 1.11
C ASN A 54 9.22 11.52 1.86
N ASN A 55 9.12 10.90 3.05
CA ASN A 55 10.25 10.61 3.91
C ASN A 55 10.88 9.25 3.56
N PHE A 56 12.19 9.10 3.84
CA PHE A 56 12.95 7.87 3.61
C PHE A 56 12.26 6.62 4.19
N PHE A 57 11.74 6.72 5.42
CA PHE A 57 11.02 5.62 6.07
C PHE A 57 9.72 5.23 5.36
N GLY A 58 8.99 6.19 4.80
CA GLY A 58 7.76 5.91 4.06
C GLY A 58 8.05 5.09 2.80
N LYS A 59 9.07 5.50 2.05
CA LYS A 59 9.54 4.78 0.86
C LYS A 59 10.08 3.38 1.20
N LEU A 60 10.84 3.28 2.29
CA LEU A 60 11.38 1.99 2.76
C LEU A 60 10.27 1.02 3.17
N ILE A 61 9.23 1.50 3.85
CA ILE A 61 8.08 0.68 4.27
C ILE A 61 7.24 0.25 3.07
N GLU A 62 7.10 1.11 2.08
CA GLU A 62 6.41 0.82 0.83
C GLU A 62 7.14 -0.26 0.01
N GLU A 63 8.45 -0.11 -0.19
CA GLU A 63 9.24 -1.05 -1.03
C GLU A 63 9.57 -2.35 -0.28
N GLN A 64 9.89 -2.25 1.01
CA GLN A 64 10.43 -3.35 1.80
C GLN A 64 9.58 -3.66 3.03
N ARG A 65 8.24 -3.65 2.88
CA ARG A 65 7.28 -3.91 3.97
C ARG A 65 7.63 -5.14 4.83
N GLN A 66 8.09 -6.22 4.19
CA GLN A 66 8.46 -7.46 4.88
C GLN A 66 9.77 -7.30 5.65
N ALA A 67 10.78 -6.67 5.07
CA ALA A 67 12.08 -6.46 5.72
C ALA A 67 11.98 -5.53 6.94
N VAL A 68 11.11 -4.52 6.89
CA VAL A 68 10.89 -3.61 8.03
C VAL A 68 10.08 -4.28 9.15
N ALA A 69 9.13 -5.16 8.81
CA ALA A 69 8.31 -5.87 9.79
C ALA A 69 9.02 -7.08 10.44
N LEU A 70 9.94 -7.72 9.71
CA LEU A 70 10.66 -8.93 10.13
C LEU A 70 11.38 -8.79 11.49
N PRO A 71 12.10 -7.70 11.80
CA PRO A 71 12.71 -7.50 13.11
C PRO A 71 11.68 -7.52 14.25
N PHE A 72 10.51 -6.89 14.06
CA PHE A 72 9.46 -6.87 15.07
C PHE A 72 8.80 -8.24 15.25
N TRP A 73 8.58 -8.97 14.15
CA TRP A 73 8.14 -10.37 14.20
C TRP A 73 9.17 -11.27 14.90
N GLY A 74 10.47 -11.04 14.67
CA GLY A 74 11.56 -11.75 15.33
C GLY A 74 11.59 -11.49 16.83
N ILE A 75 11.47 -10.23 17.27
CA ILE A 75 11.41 -9.89 18.70
C ILE A 75 10.15 -10.45 19.35
N ALA A 76 9.01 -10.40 18.66
CA ALA A 76 7.78 -11.01 19.14
C ALA A 76 7.91 -12.53 19.28
N GLY A 77 8.46 -13.22 18.28
CA GLY A 77 8.66 -14.66 18.31
C GLY A 77 9.63 -15.09 19.40
N LEU A 78 10.77 -14.40 19.51
CA LEU A 78 11.77 -14.67 20.55
C LEU A 78 11.22 -14.38 21.95
N GLY A 79 10.55 -13.24 22.15
CA GLY A 79 9.94 -12.89 23.44
C GLY A 79 8.91 -13.92 23.90
N LEU A 80 8.14 -14.49 22.96
CA LEU A 80 7.16 -15.52 23.26
C LEU A 80 7.82 -16.87 23.59
N LEU A 81 8.91 -17.21 22.88
CA LEU A 81 9.73 -18.39 23.21
C LEU A 81 10.40 -18.26 24.58
N PHE A 82 10.98 -17.10 24.91
CA PHE A 82 11.58 -16.83 26.22
C PHE A 82 10.52 -16.85 27.34
N GLY A 83 9.39 -16.17 27.14
CA GLY A 83 8.31 -16.14 28.13
C GLY A 83 7.71 -17.51 28.42
N ILE A 84 7.54 -18.37 27.41
CA ILE A 84 7.11 -19.76 27.63
C ILE A 84 8.21 -20.58 28.31
N SER A 85 9.47 -20.44 27.88
CA SER A 85 10.59 -21.27 28.36
C SER A 85 10.99 -20.96 29.80
N PHE A 86 11.02 -19.69 30.19
CA PHE A 86 11.44 -19.25 31.53
C PHE A 86 10.26 -18.94 32.47
N ARG A 87 9.00 -19.03 31.97
CA ARG A 87 7.76 -18.68 32.70
C ARG A 87 7.79 -17.30 33.34
N GLN A 88 8.57 -16.36 32.78
CA GLN A 88 8.66 -15.01 33.29
C GLN A 88 7.53 -14.16 32.67
N PRO A 89 6.59 -13.62 33.47
CA PRO A 89 5.49 -12.82 32.95
C PRO A 89 5.95 -11.56 32.19
N LEU A 90 7.13 -11.04 32.55
CA LEU A 90 7.72 -9.85 31.95
C LEU A 90 8.06 -10.05 30.46
N ASP A 91 8.46 -11.26 30.08
CA ASP A 91 8.84 -11.59 28.71
C ASP A 91 7.66 -11.58 27.74
N PHE A 92 6.42 -11.62 28.24
CA PHE A 92 5.21 -11.43 27.43
C PHE A 92 4.97 -9.96 27.05
N MET A 93 5.64 -8.99 27.69
CA MET A 93 5.54 -7.58 27.30
C MET A 93 6.16 -7.31 25.93
N GLY A 94 7.26 -8.00 25.60
CA GLY A 94 7.92 -7.89 24.30
C GLY A 94 6.98 -8.23 23.13
N PRO A 95 6.38 -9.44 23.09
CA PRO A 95 5.39 -9.82 22.11
C PRO A 95 4.14 -8.91 22.12
N ALA A 96 3.65 -8.53 23.31
CA ALA A 96 2.47 -7.67 23.43
C ALA A 96 2.66 -6.30 22.76
N ILE A 97 3.88 -5.78 22.71
CA ILE A 97 4.20 -4.50 22.06
C ILE A 97 4.64 -4.70 20.59
N CYS A 98 5.49 -5.68 20.33
CA CYS A 98 6.08 -5.89 19.00
C CYS A 98 5.08 -6.45 17.98
N VAL A 99 4.12 -7.29 18.38
CA VAL A 99 3.10 -7.82 17.46
C VAL A 99 2.21 -6.69 16.90
N PRO A 100 1.63 -5.79 17.72
CA PRO A 100 0.89 -4.64 17.20
C PRO A 100 1.72 -3.75 16.29
N ILE A 101 2.99 -3.52 16.62
CA ILE A 101 3.87 -2.68 15.79
C ILE A 101 4.12 -3.35 14.42
N ALA A 102 4.47 -4.63 14.40
CA ALA A 102 4.69 -5.39 13.18
C ALA A 102 3.44 -5.38 12.28
N PHE A 103 2.27 -5.62 12.88
CA PHE A 103 0.99 -5.62 12.18
C PHE A 103 0.67 -4.25 11.57
N ASN A 104 0.82 -3.17 12.34
CA ASN A 104 0.55 -1.82 11.84
C ASN A 104 1.52 -1.39 10.74
N LEU A 105 2.80 -1.75 10.85
CA LEU A 105 3.80 -1.48 9.80
C LEU A 105 3.44 -2.22 8.50
N GLN A 106 3.07 -3.49 8.58
CA GLN A 106 2.65 -4.27 7.41
C GLN A 106 1.38 -3.68 6.78
N LYS A 107 0.38 -3.34 7.59
CA LYS A 107 -0.86 -2.71 7.14
C LYS A 107 -0.58 -1.36 6.47
N TRP A 108 0.31 -0.55 7.05
CA TRP A 108 0.69 0.74 6.49
C TRP A 108 1.41 0.57 5.15
N GLY A 109 2.39 -0.32 5.06
CA GLY A 109 3.08 -0.62 3.79
C GLY A 109 2.12 -1.11 2.71
N TRP A 110 1.14 -1.95 3.06
CA TRP A 110 0.10 -2.38 2.12
C TRP A 110 -0.72 -1.21 1.58
N ARG A 111 -1.16 -0.32 2.46
CA ARG A 111 -1.96 0.85 2.09
C ARG A 111 -1.15 1.83 1.23
N LEU A 112 0.14 2.01 1.50
CA LEU A 112 1.03 2.83 0.67
C LEU A 112 1.19 2.27 -0.74
N GLN A 113 1.42 0.96 -0.85
CA GLN A 113 1.49 0.29 -2.15
C GLN A 113 0.17 0.44 -2.93
N ALA A 114 -0.98 0.34 -2.26
CA ALA A 114 -2.28 0.51 -2.90
C ALA A 114 -2.47 1.94 -3.42
N LYS A 115 -2.13 2.96 -2.62
CA LYS A 115 -2.15 4.37 -3.03
C LYS A 115 -1.26 4.61 -4.25
N ARG A 116 -0.03 4.10 -4.25
CA ARG A 116 0.86 4.23 -5.41
C ARG A 116 0.31 3.51 -6.65
N LEU A 117 -0.30 2.34 -6.49
CA LEU A 117 -0.93 1.63 -7.59
C LEU A 117 -2.07 2.46 -8.23
N VAL A 118 -2.88 3.14 -7.42
CA VAL A 118 -3.92 4.07 -7.92
C VAL A 118 -3.31 5.23 -8.70
N ILE A 119 -2.27 5.87 -8.16
CA ILE A 119 -1.58 6.98 -8.84
C ILE A 119 -1.05 6.53 -10.20
N GLN A 120 -0.33 5.40 -10.25
CA GLN A 120 0.21 4.85 -11.49
C GLN A 120 -0.89 4.49 -12.50
N ALA A 121 -2.00 3.91 -12.04
CA ALA A 121 -3.12 3.59 -12.92
C ALA A 121 -3.78 4.85 -13.50
N ILE A 122 -3.91 5.93 -12.71
CA ILE A 122 -4.41 7.22 -13.20
C ILE A 122 -3.45 7.82 -14.24
N GLU A 123 -2.15 7.82 -13.95
CA GLU A 123 -1.11 8.32 -14.87
C GLU A 123 -1.09 7.57 -16.20
N GLU A 124 -1.24 6.24 -16.18
CA GLU A 124 -1.35 5.44 -17.40
C GLU A 124 -2.59 5.78 -18.23
N ILE A 125 -3.71 6.13 -17.57
CA ILE A 125 -4.93 6.58 -18.29
C ILE A 125 -4.71 7.95 -18.93
N GLU A 126 -4.12 8.89 -18.17
CA GLU A 126 -3.82 10.24 -18.66
C GLU A 126 -2.86 10.19 -19.85
N ALA A 127 -1.78 9.41 -19.75
CA ALA A 127 -0.80 9.25 -20.83
C ALA A 127 -1.41 8.61 -22.10
N GLU A 128 -2.36 7.70 -21.95
CA GLU A 128 -3.06 7.09 -23.09
C GLU A 128 -4.14 8.00 -23.68
N ALA A 129 -4.68 8.95 -22.91
CA ALA A 129 -5.59 9.98 -23.42
C ALA A 129 -4.86 11.08 -24.22
N ASP A 130 -3.59 11.35 -23.93
CA ASP A 130 -2.77 12.33 -24.68
C ASP A 130 -2.20 11.76 -25.99
N LYS A 131 -1.90 10.46 -26.05
CA LYS A 131 -1.41 9.77 -27.27
C LYS A 131 -2.30 9.91 -28.51
N PRO A 132 -3.64 9.82 -28.47
CA PRO A 132 -4.48 9.96 -29.67
C PRO A 132 -4.46 11.36 -30.30
N ALA A 133 -3.88 12.37 -29.65
CA ALA A 133 -3.67 13.70 -30.21
C ALA A 133 -2.37 13.83 -31.03
N GLN A 134 -1.35 13.00 -30.75
CA GLN A 134 -0.03 13.08 -31.40
C GLN A 134 0.07 12.26 -32.70
N ASP A 135 -0.76 11.23 -32.88
CA ASP A 135 -0.77 10.37 -34.08
C ASP A 135 -1.54 10.99 -35.27
N LYS A 136 -1.86 12.28 -35.20
CA LYS A 136 -2.58 13.04 -36.24
C LYS A 136 -1.87 14.32 -36.69
N SER A 137 -0.58 14.51 -36.36
CA SER A 137 0.24 15.65 -36.82
C SER A 137 1.34 15.20 -37.76
#